data_AF-A0A7S3DRG4-F1
#
_entry.id   AF-A0A7S3DRG4-F1
#
_cell.length_a   1.000
_cell.length_b   1.000
_cell.length_c   1.000
_cell.angle_alpha   90.00
_cell.angle_beta   90.00
_cell.angle_gamma   90.00
#
_symmetry.space_group_name_H-M   'P 1'
#
loop_
_entity.id
_entity.type
_entity.pdbx_description
1 polymer ?
#
loop_
_entity_poly.entity_id
_entity_poly.type
_entity_poly.pdbx_seq_one_letter_code
_entity_poly.pdbx_strand_id
1 'polypeptide(L)'
;HVPGSVPALLRVAGEKQVRFEVRQAAAIQIKNICRECWTPRQPYPYSLAALGNDGETAGESIETIPGTTQQSSQLPVLSDADKAEIKEHLIRALLEEPEKSVRDLFAECLHTMVVHEFPGNWPNLIPTLLNTIREGIAAMEQPQTQQVAGLKVHNSLLALRKVCKRYEYKSKDQRGPLNDIVTAAFPMLLPLGQQLTHQNSLEAAMMLKQIL
;
A
#
# COMPACT_ATOMS: atom_id res chain seq x y z
N HIS A 1 -20.80 -0.45 -3.57
CA HIS A 1 -19.90 -1.15 -2.64
C HIS A 1 -20.78 -1.95 -1.68
N VAL A 2 -20.59 -3.27 -1.61
CA VAL A 2 -21.27 -4.09 -0.59
C VAL A 2 -20.32 -4.14 0.62
N PRO A 3 -20.74 -3.71 1.83
CA PRO A 3 -19.90 -3.79 3.02
C PRO A 3 -19.30 -5.19 3.20
N GLY A 4 -18.01 -5.28 3.53
CA GLY A 4 -17.31 -6.56 3.70
C GLY A 4 -16.85 -7.25 2.40
N SER A 5 -17.09 -6.68 1.21
CA SER A 5 -16.61 -7.29 -0.04
C SER A 5 -15.10 -7.21 -0.22
N VAL A 6 -14.45 -6.16 0.29
CA VAL A 6 -13.00 -5.97 0.14
C VAL A 6 -12.20 -6.95 1.00
N PRO A 7 -12.54 -7.19 2.28
CA PRO A 7 -11.89 -8.25 3.05
C PRO A 7 -12.06 -9.65 2.45
N ALA A 8 -13.23 -9.95 1.87
CA ALA A 8 -13.44 -11.22 1.18
C ALA A 8 -12.50 -11.37 -0.03
N LEU A 9 -12.34 -10.31 -0.84
CA LEU A 9 -11.37 -10.29 -1.95
C LEU A 9 -9.93 -10.48 -1.45
N LEU A 10 -9.56 -9.86 -0.32
CA LEU A 10 -8.23 -10.01 0.27
C LEU A 10 -7.97 -11.45 0.71
N ARG A 11 -8.95 -12.11 1.31
CA ARG A 11 -8.86 -13.55 1.64
C ARG A 11 -8.64 -14.38 0.39
N VAL A 12 -9.41 -14.14 -0.68
CA VAL A 12 -9.23 -14.85 -1.96
C VAL A 12 -7.85 -14.60 -2.56
N ALA A 13 -7.36 -13.36 -2.53
CA ALA A 13 -6.04 -13.03 -3.06
C ALA A 13 -4.89 -13.67 -2.26
N GLY A 14 -5.02 -13.76 -0.94
CA GLY A 14 -4.05 -14.38 -0.04
C GLY A 14 -4.12 -15.92 0.04
N GLU A 15 -5.22 -16.53 -0.39
CA GLU A 15 -5.45 -17.97 -0.27
C GLU A 15 -4.64 -18.76 -1.29
N LYS A 16 -3.68 -19.58 -0.81
CA LYS A 16 -2.74 -20.31 -1.68
C LYS A 16 -3.39 -21.47 -2.44
N GLN A 17 -4.55 -21.94 -1.98
CA GLN A 17 -5.32 -23.00 -2.65
C GLN A 17 -6.10 -22.49 -3.87
N VAL A 18 -6.32 -21.18 -3.97
CA VAL A 18 -7.03 -20.58 -5.11
C VAL A 18 -6.09 -20.48 -6.32
N ARG A 19 -6.64 -20.69 -7.51
CA ARG A 19 -5.88 -20.56 -8.78
C ARG A 19 -5.21 -19.20 -8.90
N PHE A 20 -3.97 -19.18 -9.40
CA PHE A 20 -3.16 -17.99 -9.52
C PHE A 20 -3.88 -16.84 -10.22
N GLU A 21 -4.59 -17.11 -11.31
CA GLU A 21 -5.29 -16.10 -12.13
C GLU A 21 -6.40 -15.41 -11.33
N VAL A 22 -7.11 -16.18 -10.49
CA VAL A 22 -8.19 -15.65 -9.65
C VAL A 22 -7.59 -14.80 -8.52
N ARG A 23 -6.50 -15.25 -7.91
CA ARG A 23 -5.77 -14.47 -6.89
C ARG A 23 -5.25 -13.16 -7.45
N GLN A 24 -4.66 -13.20 -8.65
CA GLN A 24 -4.15 -12.02 -9.34
C GLN A 24 -5.27 -11.04 -9.70
N ALA A 25 -6.40 -11.53 -10.24
CA ALA A 25 -7.56 -10.70 -10.54
C ALA A 25 -8.13 -10.04 -9.26
N ALA A 26 -8.24 -10.79 -8.16
CA ALA A 26 -8.66 -10.26 -6.88
C ALA A 26 -7.70 -9.17 -6.36
N ALA A 27 -6.38 -9.40 -6.44
CA ALA A 27 -5.36 -8.42 -6.06
C ALA A 27 -5.39 -7.14 -6.92
N ILE A 28 -5.64 -7.26 -8.23
CA ILE A 28 -5.85 -6.12 -9.13
C ILE A 28 -7.09 -5.33 -8.69
N GLN A 29 -8.18 -6.01 -8.38
CA GLN A 29 -9.42 -5.35 -7.95
C GLN A 29 -9.22 -4.61 -6.62
N ILE A 30 -8.54 -5.21 -5.65
CA ILE A 30 -8.19 -4.56 -4.39
C ILE A 30 -7.36 -3.31 -4.64
N LYS A 31 -6.35 -3.37 -5.53
CA LYS A 31 -5.53 -2.21 -5.89
C LYS A 31 -6.39 -1.07 -6.44
N ASN A 32 -7.33 -1.38 -7.33
CA ASN A 32 -8.23 -0.38 -7.89
C ASN A 32 -9.13 0.24 -6.79
N ILE A 33 -9.68 -0.58 -5.89
CA ILE A 33 -10.48 -0.12 -4.75
C ILE A 33 -9.67 0.79 -3.82
N CYS A 34 -8.44 0.42 -3.47
CA CYS A 34 -7.55 1.27 -2.67
C CYS A 34 -7.24 2.60 -3.36
N ARG A 35 -7.14 2.62 -4.69
CA ARG A 35 -6.86 3.85 -5.44
C ARG A 35 -8.09 4.76 -5.55
N GLU A 36 -9.28 4.18 -5.71
CA GLU A 36 -10.49 4.92 -6.05
C GLU A 36 -11.36 5.26 -4.84
N CYS A 37 -11.31 4.44 -3.78
CA CYS A 37 -12.25 4.52 -2.66
C CYS A 37 -11.58 4.82 -1.30
N TRP A 38 -10.26 5.05 -1.22
CA TRP A 38 -9.58 5.29 0.06
C TRP A 38 -9.80 6.69 0.61
N THR A 39 -9.85 7.69 -0.27
CA THR A 39 -10.18 9.08 0.08
C THR A 39 -11.25 9.62 -0.88
N PRO A 40 -12.10 10.56 -0.42
CA PRO A 40 -13.02 11.25 -1.31
C PRO A 40 -12.23 11.93 -2.43
N ARG A 41 -12.64 11.73 -3.69
CA ARG A 41 -12.10 12.51 -4.79
C ARG A 41 -12.41 13.98 -4.53
N GLN A 42 -11.38 14.78 -4.26
CA GLN A 42 -11.51 16.23 -4.19
C GLN A 42 -12.06 16.72 -5.54
N PRO A 43 -13.14 17.50 -5.58
CA PRO A 43 -13.58 18.15 -6.81
C PRO A 43 -12.42 19.01 -7.32
N TYR A 44 -12.18 19.01 -8.64
CA TYR A 44 -11.18 19.91 -9.22
C TYR A 44 -11.49 21.35 -8.80
N PRO A 45 -10.47 22.17 -8.46
CA PRO A 45 -10.68 23.55 -8.01
C PRO A 45 -11.37 24.46 -9.05
N TYR A 46 -11.50 24.00 -10.30
CA TYR A 46 -12.24 24.66 -11.38
C TYR A 46 -13.61 24.04 -11.68
N SER A 47 -14.16 23.19 -10.81
CA SER A 47 -15.53 22.72 -10.99
C SER A 47 -16.48 23.93 -10.96
N LEU A 48 -17.35 24.06 -11.96
CA LEU A 48 -18.30 25.18 -12.09
C LEU A 48 -19.18 25.40 -10.85
N ALA A 49 -19.28 24.40 -9.96
CA ALA A 49 -20.00 24.49 -8.69
C ALA A 49 -19.29 25.35 -7.62
N ALA A 50 -18.01 25.67 -7.78
CA ALA A 50 -17.21 26.44 -6.82
C ALA A 50 -17.06 27.94 -7.19
N LEU A 51 -17.53 28.35 -8.37
CA LEU A 51 -17.68 29.77 -8.70
C LEU A 51 -18.98 30.24 -8.03
N GLY A 52 -18.83 30.95 -6.91
CA GLY A 52 -19.93 31.59 -6.20
C GLY A 52 -20.78 32.42 -7.16
N ASN A 53 -22.10 32.28 -6.99
CA ASN A 53 -23.11 33.00 -7.74
C ASN A 53 -23.18 34.46 -7.26
N ASP A 54 -22.10 35.20 -7.49
CA ASP A 54 -21.97 36.61 -7.12
C ASP A 54 -21.94 37.44 -8.42
N GLY A 55 -23.12 37.73 -8.97
CA GLY A 55 -23.22 38.56 -10.18
C GLY A 55 -24.62 38.63 -10.75
N GLU A 56 -25.37 39.66 -10.37
CA GLU A 56 -26.53 40.15 -11.12
C GLU A 56 -26.11 40.49 -12.56
N THR A 57 -26.60 39.74 -13.55
CA THR A 57 -26.82 40.26 -14.90
C THR A 57 -27.97 39.54 -15.57
N ALA A 58 -28.86 40.35 -16.13
CA ALA A 58 -30.14 39.99 -16.72
C ALA A 58 -30.01 39.11 -17.98
N GLY A 59 -30.96 38.17 -18.10
CA GLY A 59 -31.60 37.81 -19.36
C GLY A 59 -30.75 37.08 -20.39
N GLU A 60 -30.76 35.75 -20.35
CA GLU A 60 -31.05 34.93 -21.53
C GLU A 60 -31.38 33.49 -21.09
N SER A 61 -32.60 33.07 -21.36
CA SER A 61 -33.12 31.74 -21.07
C SER A 61 -32.45 30.72 -21.99
N ILE A 62 -31.33 30.13 -21.54
CA ILE A 62 -30.85 28.90 -22.17
C ILE A 62 -31.79 27.79 -21.74
N GLU A 63 -32.64 27.34 -22.66
CA GLU A 63 -33.48 26.16 -22.49
C GLU A 63 -32.60 24.97 -22.07
N THR A 64 -32.81 24.52 -20.83
CA THR A 64 -32.29 23.27 -20.31
C THR A 64 -32.73 22.12 -21.21
N ILE A 65 -31.78 21.48 -21.87
CA ILE A 65 -32.00 20.17 -22.52
C ILE A 65 -32.36 19.18 -21.40
N PRO A 66 -33.57 18.60 -21.36
CA PRO A 66 -33.93 17.60 -20.37
C PRO A 66 -33.28 16.28 -20.77
N GLY A 67 -32.29 15.80 -20.01
CA GLY A 67 -31.82 14.42 -20.15
C GLY A 67 -30.35 14.10 -19.96
N THR A 68 -29.48 15.06 -19.63
CA THR A 68 -28.10 14.74 -19.19
C THR A 68 -27.98 14.87 -17.67
N THR A 69 -28.57 13.91 -16.97
CA THR A 69 -28.11 13.57 -15.61
C THR A 69 -26.66 13.10 -15.76
N GLN A 70 -25.70 14.02 -15.65
CA GLN A 70 -24.32 13.66 -15.36
C GLN A 70 -24.28 13.13 -13.93
N GLN A 71 -24.75 11.89 -13.74
CA GLN A 71 -24.38 11.07 -12.60
C GLN A 71 -22.90 10.78 -12.76
N SER A 72 -22.06 11.70 -12.29
CA SER A 72 -20.69 11.39 -11.92
C SER A 72 -20.78 10.28 -10.89
N SER A 73 -20.61 9.03 -11.33
CA SER A 73 -20.62 7.83 -10.51
C SER A 73 -19.40 7.85 -9.58
N GLN A 74 -19.44 8.69 -8.55
CA GLN A 74 -18.47 8.65 -7.46
C GLN A 74 -18.67 7.32 -6.73
N LEU A 75 -17.66 6.46 -6.83
CA LEU A 75 -17.61 5.25 -6.02
C LEU A 75 -17.61 5.66 -4.55
N PRO A 76 -18.44 4.99 -3.71
CA PRO A 76 -18.51 5.31 -2.29
C PRO A 76 -17.16 5.03 -1.62
N VAL A 77 -16.77 5.95 -0.74
CA VAL A 77 -15.55 5.84 0.08
C VAL A 77 -15.68 4.67 1.07
N LEU A 78 -14.58 3.98 1.32
CA LEU A 78 -14.53 2.87 2.28
C LEU A 78 -14.83 3.35 3.71
N SER A 79 -15.53 2.51 4.46
CA SER A 79 -15.73 2.72 5.90
C SER A 79 -14.41 2.59 6.66
N ASP A 80 -14.30 3.21 7.83
CA ASP A 80 -13.08 3.11 8.65
C ASP A 80 -12.84 1.68 9.16
N ALA A 81 -13.92 0.91 9.38
CA ALA A 81 -13.84 -0.51 9.72
C ALA A 81 -13.23 -1.32 8.56
N ASP A 82 -13.70 -1.12 7.33
CA ASP A 82 -13.13 -1.78 6.15
C ASP A 82 -11.65 -1.39 5.96
N LYS A 83 -11.31 -0.11 6.14
CA LYS A 83 -9.92 0.36 6.05
C LYS A 83 -9.02 -0.34 7.07
N ALA A 84 -9.45 -0.45 8.33
CA ALA A 84 -8.69 -1.13 9.37
C ALA A 84 -8.47 -2.62 9.02
N GLU A 85 -9.53 -3.31 8.58
CA GLU A 85 -9.45 -4.72 8.19
C GLU A 85 -8.54 -4.93 6.97
N ILE A 86 -8.60 -4.05 5.98
CA ILE A 86 -7.72 -4.08 4.79
C ILE A 86 -6.26 -3.87 5.21
N LYS A 87 -5.98 -2.88 6.06
CA LYS A 87 -4.62 -2.58 6.55
C LYS A 87 -3.98 -3.80 7.21
N GLU A 88 -4.70 -4.46 8.09
CA GLU A 88 -4.21 -5.64 8.81
C GLU A 88 -4.02 -6.84 7.88
N HIS A 89 -5.04 -7.20 7.10
CA HIS A 89 -4.98 -8.37 6.23
C HIS A 89 -3.96 -8.22 5.10
N LEU A 90 -3.84 -7.03 4.49
CA LEU A 90 -2.90 -6.81 3.41
C LEU A 90 -1.46 -6.96 3.89
N ILE A 91 -1.11 -6.44 5.07
CA ILE A 91 0.24 -6.60 5.62
C ILE A 91 0.53 -8.08 5.84
N ARG A 92 -0.38 -8.82 6.50
CA ARG A 92 -0.21 -10.26 6.72
C ARG A 92 -0.02 -11.02 5.40
N ALA A 93 -0.87 -10.76 4.41
CA ALA A 93 -0.80 -11.40 3.10
C ALA A 93 0.51 -11.05 2.37
N LEU A 94 0.89 -9.78 2.34
CA LEU A 94 2.12 -9.30 1.71
C LEU A 94 3.36 -9.99 2.28
N LEU A 95 3.45 -10.12 3.60
CA LEU A 95 4.61 -10.71 4.27
C LEU A 95 4.80 -12.19 3.94
N GLU A 96 3.74 -12.91 3.59
CA GLU A 96 3.76 -14.35 3.33
C GLU A 96 3.62 -14.73 1.86
N GLU A 97 3.55 -13.75 0.95
CA GLU A 97 3.27 -13.94 -0.47
C GLU A 97 4.51 -14.41 -1.26
N PRO A 98 4.53 -15.66 -1.75
CA PRO A 98 5.62 -16.17 -2.58
C PRO A 98 5.53 -15.67 -4.03
N GLU A 99 4.32 -15.46 -4.55
CA GLU A 99 4.10 -15.14 -5.96
C GLU A 99 4.45 -13.68 -6.25
N LYS A 100 5.47 -13.46 -7.08
CA LYS A 100 5.98 -12.12 -7.39
C LYS A 100 4.88 -11.17 -7.88
N SER A 101 4.04 -11.63 -8.80
CA SER A 101 2.98 -10.80 -9.39
C SER A 101 1.95 -10.34 -8.36
N VAL A 102 1.55 -11.21 -7.43
CA VAL A 102 0.60 -10.89 -6.36
C VAL A 102 1.27 -10.02 -5.29
N ARG A 103 2.52 -10.35 -4.93
CA ARG A 103 3.33 -9.56 -3.99
C ARG A 103 3.50 -8.12 -4.45
N ASP A 104 3.83 -7.91 -5.72
CA ASP A 104 4.00 -6.57 -6.29
C ASP A 104 2.67 -5.78 -6.24
N LEU A 105 1.53 -6.43 -6.50
CA LEU A 105 0.21 -5.81 -6.37
C LEU A 105 -0.09 -5.41 -4.93
N PHE A 106 0.16 -6.29 -3.96
CA PHE A 106 -0.01 -5.97 -2.54
C PHE A 106 0.92 -4.84 -2.09
N ALA A 107 2.16 -4.79 -2.58
CA ALA A 107 3.08 -3.71 -2.29
C ALA A 107 2.61 -2.36 -2.86
N GLU A 108 1.97 -2.34 -4.03
CA GLU A 108 1.33 -1.12 -4.56
C GLU A 108 0.07 -0.71 -3.78
N CYS A 109 -0.75 -1.68 -3.34
CA CYS A 109 -1.85 -1.41 -2.43
C CYS A 109 -1.35 -0.75 -1.14
N LEU A 110 -0.27 -1.30 -0.55
CA LEU A 110 0.38 -0.73 0.62
C LEU A 110 0.82 0.71 0.36
N HIS A 111 1.52 0.96 -0.75
CA HIS A 111 1.99 2.31 -1.09
C HIS A 111 0.83 3.31 -1.17
N THR A 112 -0.28 2.91 -1.79
CA THR A 112 -1.48 3.75 -1.92
C THR A 112 -2.04 4.12 -0.55
N MET A 113 -2.18 3.15 0.36
CA MET A 113 -2.69 3.41 1.72
C MET A 113 -1.73 4.28 2.52
N VAL A 114 -0.42 4.00 2.49
CA VAL A 114 0.53 4.76 3.30
C VAL A 114 0.61 6.21 2.87
N VAL A 115 0.31 6.58 1.62
CA VAL A 115 0.23 7.99 1.19
C VAL A 115 -0.79 8.79 1.99
N HIS A 116 -1.87 8.16 2.45
CA HIS A 116 -2.95 8.79 3.20
C HIS A 116 -2.85 8.53 4.71
N GLU A 117 -2.36 7.37 5.12
CA GLU A 117 -2.46 6.91 6.51
C GLU A 117 -1.23 7.20 7.36
N PHE A 118 -0.02 7.14 6.80
CA PHE A 118 1.20 7.26 7.61
C PHE A 118 1.54 8.76 7.89
N PRO A 119 2.45 9.11 8.80
CA PRO A 119 2.72 8.39 10.03
C PRO A 119 1.53 8.39 11.02
N GLY A 120 0.56 9.30 10.87
CA GLY A 120 -0.47 9.56 11.89
C GLY A 120 -1.47 8.42 12.16
N ASN A 121 -2.15 7.93 11.13
CA ASN A 121 -3.23 6.93 11.25
C ASN A 121 -2.74 5.47 11.17
N TRP A 122 -1.41 5.27 11.11
CA TRP A 122 -0.81 3.94 11.08
C TRP A 122 0.58 3.89 11.74
N PRO A 123 0.70 4.28 13.03
CA PRO A 123 1.98 4.38 13.72
C PRO A 123 2.69 3.02 13.89
N ASN A 124 1.92 1.94 14.00
CA ASN A 124 2.46 0.60 14.26
C ASN A 124 3.08 -0.08 13.02
N LEU A 125 2.93 0.50 11.82
CA LEU A 125 3.41 -0.13 10.57
C LEU A 125 4.93 -0.38 10.59
N ILE A 126 5.72 0.64 10.92
CA ILE A 126 7.19 0.54 10.92
C ILE A 126 7.68 -0.42 12.01
N PRO A 127 7.23 -0.32 13.28
CA PRO A 127 7.56 -1.31 14.30
C PRO A 127 7.25 -2.75 13.87
N THR A 128 6.08 -3.00 13.25
CA THR A 128 5.72 -4.33 12.74
C THR A 128 6.73 -4.82 11.69
N LEU A 129 7.04 -4.01 10.68
CA LEU A 129 7.96 -4.40 9.61
C LEU A 129 9.39 -4.65 10.14
N LEU A 130 9.89 -3.78 11.02
CA LEU A 130 11.22 -3.95 11.61
C LEU A 130 11.30 -5.19 12.52
N ASN A 131 10.23 -5.47 13.28
CA ASN A 131 10.18 -6.67 14.09
C ASN A 131 10.17 -7.95 13.22
N THR A 132 9.40 -7.96 12.12
CA THR A 132 9.39 -9.09 11.17
C THR A 132 10.76 -9.29 10.52
N ILE A 133 11.47 -8.21 10.15
CA ILE A 133 12.84 -8.33 9.63
C ILE A 133 13.74 -8.96 10.68
N ARG A 134 13.72 -8.47 11.92
CA ARG A 134 14.55 -8.99 13.01
C ARG A 134 14.31 -10.47 13.29
N GLU A 135 13.05 -10.87 13.44
CA GLU A 135 12.66 -12.26 13.67
C GLU A 135 13.03 -13.14 12.47
N GLY A 136 12.84 -12.64 11.26
CA GLY A 136 13.22 -13.34 10.04
C GLY A 136 14.73 -13.54 9.91
N ILE A 137 15.55 -12.55 10.29
CA ILE A 137 17.02 -12.70 10.33
C ILE A 137 17.43 -13.82 11.28
N ALA A 138 16.89 -13.84 12.51
CA ALA A 138 17.19 -14.90 13.46
C ALA A 138 16.73 -16.29 12.95
N ALA A 139 15.56 -16.36 12.31
CA ALA A 139 15.04 -17.60 11.76
C ALA A 139 15.80 -18.08 10.51
N MET A 140 16.57 -17.23 9.83
CA MET A 140 17.40 -17.63 8.69
C MET A 140 18.64 -18.44 9.10
N GLU A 141 19.05 -18.40 10.37
CA GLU A 141 20.17 -19.20 10.89
C GLU A 141 19.86 -20.70 10.91
N GLN A 142 18.57 -21.06 10.97
CA GLN A 142 18.11 -22.44 10.97
C GLN A 142 17.86 -22.92 9.53
N PRO A 143 18.53 -24.01 9.07
CA PRO A 143 18.40 -24.50 7.69
C PRO A 143 16.95 -24.82 7.28
N GLN A 144 16.12 -25.32 8.22
CA GLN A 144 14.75 -25.74 7.94
C GLN A 144 13.81 -24.55 7.66
N THR A 145 14.08 -23.38 8.25
CA THR A 145 13.25 -22.18 8.11
C THR A 145 13.86 -21.13 7.20
N GLN A 146 15.10 -21.32 6.74
CA GLN A 146 15.87 -20.34 5.99
C GLN A 146 15.12 -19.75 4.80
N GLN A 147 14.49 -20.58 3.96
CA GLN A 147 13.79 -20.13 2.76
C GLN A 147 12.55 -19.28 3.11
N VAL A 148 11.72 -19.77 4.04
CA VAL A 148 10.49 -19.09 4.44
C VAL A 148 10.81 -17.78 5.17
N ALA A 149 11.82 -17.80 6.04
CA ALA A 149 12.31 -16.62 6.75
C ALA A 149 12.90 -15.59 5.78
N GLY A 150 13.72 -16.01 4.82
CA GLY A 150 14.29 -15.14 3.79
C GLY A 150 13.21 -14.46 2.93
N LEU A 151 12.15 -15.19 2.57
CA LEU A 151 10.99 -14.60 1.89
C LEU A 151 10.30 -13.54 2.76
N LYS A 152 10.06 -13.84 4.05
CA LYS A 152 9.44 -12.88 4.98
C LYS A 152 10.28 -11.62 5.17
N VAL A 153 11.61 -11.76 5.29
CA VAL A 153 12.53 -10.61 5.36
C VAL A 153 12.48 -9.81 4.06
N HIS A 154 12.59 -10.46 2.90
CA HIS A 154 12.48 -9.80 1.61
C HIS A 154 11.18 -9.00 1.46
N ASN A 155 10.04 -9.60 1.78
CA ASN A 155 8.73 -8.96 1.66
C ASN A 155 8.59 -7.78 2.63
N SER A 156 9.16 -7.89 3.83
CA SER A 156 9.21 -6.80 4.80
C SER A 156 10.07 -5.62 4.32
N LEU A 157 11.22 -5.89 3.71
CA LEU A 157 12.09 -4.87 3.11
C LEU A 157 11.39 -4.17 1.94
N LEU A 158 10.70 -4.94 1.09
CA LEU A 158 9.89 -4.39 0.01
C LEU A 158 8.80 -3.45 0.55
N ALA A 159 8.09 -3.87 1.60
CA ALA A 159 7.08 -3.05 2.26
C ALA A 159 7.68 -1.76 2.82
N LEU A 160 8.82 -1.84 3.53
CA LEU A 160 9.53 -0.71 4.08
C LEU A 160 9.92 0.30 2.99
N ARG A 161 10.43 -0.20 1.85
CA ARG A 161 10.76 0.62 0.68
C ARG A 161 9.53 1.36 0.13
N LYS A 162 8.35 0.73 0.11
CA LYS A 162 7.09 1.39 -0.30
C LYS A 162 6.67 2.50 0.66
N VAL A 163 6.95 2.36 1.96
CA VAL A 163 6.72 3.43 2.94
C VAL A 163 7.68 4.60 2.68
N CYS A 164 8.97 4.31 2.52
CA CYS A 164 9.98 5.34 2.22
C CYS A 164 9.66 6.09 0.92
N LYS A 165 9.17 5.38 -0.11
CA LYS A 165 8.79 5.96 -1.42
C LYS A 165 7.77 7.10 -1.30
N ARG A 166 6.92 7.11 -0.27
CA ARG A 166 5.99 8.22 -0.03
C ARG A 166 6.70 9.57 0.09
N TYR A 167 7.93 9.57 0.59
CA TYR A 167 8.70 10.78 0.88
C TYR A 167 9.66 11.17 -0.25
N GLU A 168 9.66 10.44 -1.38
CA GLU A 168 10.56 10.65 -2.52
C GLU A 168 10.51 12.09 -3.06
N TYR A 169 9.30 12.65 -3.18
CA TYR A 169 9.06 14.01 -3.69
C TYR A 169 8.75 15.04 -2.59
N LYS A 170 8.92 14.68 -1.31
CA LYS A 170 8.64 15.58 -0.18
C LYS A 170 9.82 16.51 0.10
N SER A 171 9.55 17.74 0.51
CA SER A 171 10.59 18.70 0.93
C SER A 171 11.27 18.25 2.22
N LYS A 172 12.44 18.82 2.54
CA LYS A 172 13.22 18.47 3.75
C LYS A 172 12.37 18.55 5.03
N ASP A 173 11.54 19.58 5.14
CA ASP A 173 10.70 19.80 6.33
C ASP A 173 9.60 18.73 6.49
N GLN A 174 9.19 18.10 5.39
CA GLN A 174 8.18 17.03 5.39
C GLN A 174 8.80 15.62 5.46
N ARG A 175 10.14 15.51 5.51
CA ARG A 175 10.88 14.24 5.58
C ARG A 175 11.20 13.79 7.01
N GLY A 176 10.74 14.49 8.04
CA GLY A 176 10.93 14.08 9.44
C GLY A 176 10.64 12.58 9.68
N PRO A 177 9.46 12.07 9.30
CA PRO A 177 9.13 10.65 9.48
C PRO A 177 10.03 9.69 8.68
N LEU A 178 10.59 10.12 7.55
CA LEU A 178 11.56 9.32 6.80
C LEU A 178 12.87 9.20 7.58
N ASN A 179 13.34 10.30 8.20
CA ASN A 179 14.55 10.28 9.01
C ASN A 179 14.40 9.37 10.23
N ASP A 180 13.22 9.34 10.84
CA ASP A 180 12.90 8.43 11.95
C ASP A 180 12.97 6.96 11.50
N ILE A 181 12.41 6.65 10.33
CA ILE A 181 12.50 5.31 9.73
C ILE A 181 13.97 4.92 9.49
N VAL A 182 14.77 5.81 8.88
CA VAL A 182 16.18 5.54 8.61
C VAL A 182 16.93 5.30 9.92
N THR A 183 16.73 6.14 10.92
CA THR A 183 17.38 6.01 12.23
C THR A 183 17.05 4.67 12.90
N ALA A 184 15.80 4.22 12.80
CA ALA A 184 15.37 2.95 13.38
C ALA A 184 15.83 1.72 12.57
N ALA A 185 15.85 1.80 11.24
CA ALA A 185 16.11 0.66 10.36
C ALA A 185 17.60 0.43 10.09
N PHE A 186 18.38 1.50 9.91
CA PHE A 186 19.76 1.43 9.43
C PHE A 186 20.69 0.55 10.27
N PRO A 187 20.62 0.57 11.63
CA PRO A 187 21.45 -0.30 12.47
C PRO A 187 21.27 -1.80 12.21
N MET A 188 20.11 -2.20 11.68
CA MET A 188 19.80 -3.59 11.33
C MET A 188 20.06 -3.89 9.85
N LEU A 189 19.75 -2.94 8.96
CA LEU A 189 19.89 -3.14 7.51
C LEU A 189 21.35 -3.17 7.05
N LEU A 190 22.23 -2.38 7.67
CA LEU A 190 23.65 -2.36 7.34
C LEU A 190 24.35 -3.71 7.55
N PRO A 191 24.31 -4.33 8.76
CA PRO A 191 24.93 -5.64 8.97
C PRO A 191 24.27 -6.73 8.13
N LEU A 192 22.94 -6.67 7.93
CA LEU A 192 22.25 -7.59 7.03
C LEU A 192 22.81 -7.47 5.60
N GLY A 193 22.93 -6.26 5.05
CA GLY A 193 23.47 -6.03 3.72
C GLY A 193 24.88 -6.60 3.56
N GLN A 194 25.76 -6.37 4.55
CA GLN A 194 27.12 -6.92 4.56
C GLN A 194 27.14 -8.45 4.60
N GLN A 195 26.28 -9.07 5.42
CA GLN A 195 26.17 -10.53 5.47
C GLN A 195 25.70 -11.10 4.12
N LEU A 196 24.71 -10.48 3.50
CA LEU A 196 24.10 -10.97 2.26
C LEU A 196 25.06 -10.91 1.06
N THR A 197 26.04 -10.00 1.05
CA THR A 197 27.05 -9.96 -0.04
C THR A 197 27.93 -11.20 -0.12
N HIS A 198 27.96 -12.01 0.94
CA HIS A 198 28.70 -13.27 0.98
C HIS A 198 27.81 -14.51 0.71
N GLN A 199 26.50 -14.32 0.51
CA GLN A 199 25.55 -15.40 0.28
C GLN A 199 25.19 -15.53 -1.20
N ASN A 200 25.36 -16.74 -1.76
CA ASN A 200 25.03 -17.05 -3.15
C ASN A 200 23.62 -17.67 -3.27
N SER A 201 22.59 -16.95 -2.80
CA SER A 201 21.19 -17.39 -2.91
C SER A 201 20.32 -16.34 -3.62
N LEU A 202 19.21 -16.81 -4.19
CA LEU A 202 18.24 -15.92 -4.85
C LEU A 202 17.62 -14.94 -3.84
N GLU A 203 17.32 -15.42 -2.64
CA GLU A 203 16.77 -14.65 -1.53
C GLU A 203 17.73 -13.53 -1.11
N ALA A 204 19.03 -13.83 -1.01
CA ALA A 204 20.05 -12.83 -0.70
C ALA A 204 20.10 -11.73 -1.76
N ALA A 205 20.10 -12.09 -3.05
CA ALA A 205 20.06 -11.12 -4.14
C ALA A 205 18.78 -10.26 -4.11
N MET A 206 17.62 -10.89 -3.83
CA MET A 206 16.34 -10.20 -3.72
C MET A 206 16.29 -9.21 -2.55
N MET A 207 16.88 -9.57 -1.40
CA MET A 207 17.00 -8.70 -0.23
C MET A 207 17.99 -7.56 -0.47
N LEU A 208 19.17 -7.84 -1.03
CA LEU A 208 20.16 -6.82 -1.40
C LEU A 208 19.57 -5.76 -2.32
N LYS A 209 18.77 -6.16 -3.32
CA LYS A 209 18.04 -5.24 -4.22
C LYS A 209 17.08 -4.27 -3.51
N GLN A 210 16.63 -4.60 -2.29
CA GLN A 210 15.79 -3.69 -1.51
C GLN A 210 16.60 -2.75 -0.61
N ILE A 211 17.79 -3.16 -0.19
CA ILE A 211 18.68 -2.40 0.70
C ILE A 211 19.53 -1.38 -0.09
N LEU A 212 20.02 -1.78 -1.27
CA LEU A 212 20.85 -0.99 -2.18
C LEU A 212 19.99 -0.27 -3.24
#